data_AF-X1S9X2-F1
#
_entry.id   AF-X1S9X2-F1
#
_cell.length_a   1.000
_cell.length_b   1.000
_cell.length_c   1.000
_cell.angle_alpha   90.00
_cell.angle_beta   90.00
_cell.angle_gamma   90.00
#
_symmetry.space_group_name_H-M   'P 1'
#
loop_
_entity.id
_entity.type
_entity.pdbx_description
1 polymer ?
#
loop_
_entity_poly.entity_id
_entity_poly.type
_entity_poly.pdbx_seq_one_letter_code
_entity_poly.pdbx_strand_id
1 'polypeptide(L)'
;LSKYQNIPKDLYNYIENAFKKDAQEHLLPVIAIEKKRKIVLEKIDNLFKEASSITKLSPVDIIKALDFRSKDTSLGRIDAVFAELRTIIFLSNLNLYNIIPLQAEKDEKSADFIATGSSDQYVIEVFCRISQFPPQTVEELKKDLETNKILIKPLTYEDDLFRDYINISKTKKTQLDNTAKKYGCNKKIMVMV
;
A
#
# COMPACT_ATOMS: atom_id res chain seq x y z
N LEU A 1 1.42 24.12 9.43
CA LEU A 1 0.80 22.89 9.98
C LEU A 1 -0.58 23.11 10.63
N SER A 2 -0.99 24.34 11.01
CA SER A 2 -2.30 24.54 11.69
C SER A 2 -3.53 24.12 10.89
N LYS A 3 -3.44 24.02 9.56
CA LYS A 3 -4.56 23.66 8.66
C LYS A 3 -4.74 22.15 8.41
N TYR A 4 -3.68 21.35 8.52
CA TYR A 4 -3.72 19.90 8.24
C TYR A 4 -3.32 19.14 9.51
N GLN A 5 -4.25 19.04 10.44
CA GLN A 5 -4.00 18.58 11.81
C GLN A 5 -3.84 17.06 11.90
N ASN A 6 -4.37 16.32 10.92
CA ASN A 6 -4.33 14.87 10.90
C ASN A 6 -3.11 14.32 10.16
N ILE A 7 -2.38 15.14 9.41
CA ILE A 7 -1.14 14.71 8.74
C ILE A 7 -0.02 14.64 9.78
N PRO A 8 0.58 13.48 10.05
CA PRO A 8 1.69 13.38 10.97
C PRO A 8 2.88 14.23 10.52
N LYS A 9 3.49 14.94 11.48
CA LYS A 9 4.61 15.85 11.20
C LYS A 9 5.77 15.18 10.46
N ASP A 10 6.07 13.93 10.81
CA ASP A 10 7.16 13.17 10.19
C ASP A 10 6.89 12.86 8.72
N LEU A 11 5.66 12.48 8.37
CA LEU A 11 5.25 12.27 6.98
C LEU A 11 5.21 13.59 6.22
N TYR A 12 4.69 14.65 6.82
CA TYR A 12 4.70 15.98 6.20
C TYR A 12 6.13 16.44 5.88
N ASN A 13 7.03 16.36 6.86
CA ASN A 13 8.44 16.68 6.67
C ASN A 13 9.10 15.80 5.62
N TYR A 14 8.73 14.52 5.55
CA TYR A 14 9.21 13.63 4.51
C TYR A 14 8.81 14.12 3.12
N ILE A 15 7.52 14.40 2.91
CA ILE A 15 7.00 14.92 1.64
C ILE A 15 7.71 16.22 1.25
N GLU A 16 7.91 17.16 2.19
CA GLU A 16 8.64 18.42 1.92
C GLU A 16 10.11 18.18 1.53
N ASN A 17 10.76 17.21 2.18
CA ASN A 17 12.17 16.93 1.96
C ASN A 17 12.42 16.02 0.75
N ALA A 18 11.45 15.19 0.37
CA ALA A 18 11.55 14.31 -0.78
C ALA A 18 11.71 15.10 -2.09
N PHE A 19 11.11 16.30 -2.17
CA PHE A 19 11.38 17.28 -3.24
C PHE A 19 12.84 17.71 -3.36
N LYS A 20 13.58 17.73 -2.25
CA LYS A 20 14.98 18.18 -2.21
C LYS A 20 15.97 17.05 -2.48
N LYS A 21 15.51 15.81 -2.50
CA LYS A 21 16.34 14.59 -2.53
C LYS A 21 16.24 13.80 -3.83
N ASP A 22 15.54 14.32 -4.84
CA ASP A 22 15.29 13.63 -6.12
C ASP A 22 14.68 12.23 -5.94
N ALA A 23 13.78 12.09 -4.96
CA ALA A 23 13.09 10.84 -4.68
C ALA A 23 12.15 10.49 -5.85
N GLN A 24 12.19 9.23 -6.31
CA GLN A 24 11.38 8.73 -7.44
C GLN A 24 9.96 8.33 -7.02
N GLU A 25 9.29 9.15 -6.22
CA GLU A 25 7.91 8.89 -5.77
C GLU A 25 6.90 9.49 -6.77
N HIS A 26 5.92 8.71 -7.20
CA HIS A 26 4.97 9.13 -8.24
C HIS A 26 4.08 10.30 -7.81
N LEU A 27 3.83 10.44 -6.52
CA LEU A 27 2.99 11.50 -5.98
C LEU A 27 3.72 12.86 -5.90
N LEU A 28 5.05 12.88 -5.86
CA LEU A 28 5.82 14.11 -5.68
C LEU A 28 5.58 15.12 -6.81
N PRO A 29 5.65 14.76 -8.11
CA PRO A 29 5.37 15.71 -9.20
C PRO A 29 4.00 16.38 -9.08
N VAL A 30 2.98 15.67 -8.56
CA VAL A 30 1.63 16.22 -8.36
C VAL A 30 1.59 17.19 -7.18
N ILE A 31 2.25 16.84 -6.07
CA ILE A 31 2.36 17.69 -4.88
C ILE A 31 3.23 18.93 -5.15
N ALA A 32 4.16 18.87 -6.10
CA ALA A 32 5.01 20.01 -6.50
C ALA A 32 4.19 21.18 -7.06
N ILE A 33 3.08 20.87 -7.73
CA ILE A 33 2.23 21.86 -8.39
C ILE A 33 1.38 22.56 -7.33
N GLU A 34 1.64 23.83 -7.05
CA GLU A 34 1.04 24.60 -5.95
C GLU A 34 -0.50 24.49 -5.86
N LYS A 35 -1.20 24.63 -7.00
CA LYS A 35 -2.67 24.49 -7.05
C LYS A 35 -3.15 23.09 -6.67
N LYS A 36 -2.42 22.04 -7.07
CA LYS A 36 -2.75 20.65 -6.75
C LYS A 36 -2.32 20.26 -5.34
N ARG A 37 -1.25 20.85 -4.82
CA ARG A 37 -0.71 20.64 -3.48
C ARG A 37 -1.77 20.80 -2.40
N LYS A 38 -2.54 21.89 -2.45
CA LYS A 38 -3.63 22.13 -1.49
C LYS A 38 -4.64 21.00 -1.49
N ILE A 39 -5.11 20.59 -2.67
CA ILE A 39 -6.10 19.53 -2.83
C ILE A 39 -5.54 18.19 -2.33
N VAL A 40 -4.30 17.85 -2.69
CA VAL A 40 -3.67 16.60 -2.27
C VAL A 40 -3.48 16.57 -0.75
N LEU A 41 -3.00 17.64 -0.13
CA LEU A 41 -2.85 17.71 1.33
C LEU A 41 -4.20 17.64 2.05
N GLU A 42 -5.26 18.28 1.52
CA GLU A 42 -6.63 18.13 2.07
C GLU A 42 -7.13 16.68 1.96
N LYS A 43 -6.80 15.96 0.87
CA LYS A 43 -7.16 14.54 0.72
C LYS A 43 -6.36 13.64 1.66
N ILE A 44 -5.06 13.89 1.84
CA ILE A 44 -4.22 13.15 2.79
C ILE A 44 -4.72 13.36 4.23
N ASP A 45 -5.04 14.61 4.61
CA ASP A 45 -5.58 14.92 5.94
C ASP A 45 -6.88 14.16 6.22
N ASN A 46 -7.80 14.14 5.26
CA ASN A 46 -9.05 13.37 5.38
C ASN A 46 -8.80 11.86 5.46
N LEU A 47 -7.83 11.34 4.70
CA LEU A 47 -7.48 9.92 4.74
C LEU A 47 -7.00 9.50 6.14
N PHE A 48 -6.15 10.31 6.77
CA PHE A 48 -5.71 10.07 8.14
C PHE A 48 -6.85 10.20 9.15
N LYS A 49 -7.70 11.22 9.00
CA LYS A 49 -8.86 11.41 9.87
C LYS A 49 -9.77 10.18 9.86
N GLU A 50 -10.05 9.65 8.68
CA GLU A 50 -10.90 8.48 8.50
C GLU A 50 -10.26 7.20 9.05
N ALA A 51 -8.99 6.95 8.69
CA ALA A 51 -8.23 5.82 9.22
C ALA A 51 -8.12 5.84 10.76
N SER A 52 -7.90 7.02 11.36
CA SER A 52 -7.92 7.21 12.82
C SER A 52 -9.28 6.91 13.44
N SER A 53 -10.37 7.33 12.79
CA SER A 53 -11.72 7.00 13.26
C SER A 53 -11.97 5.49 13.26
N ILE A 54 -11.49 4.77 12.23
CA ILE A 54 -11.68 3.33 12.07
C ILE A 54 -10.82 2.53 13.06
N THR A 55 -9.52 2.82 13.11
CA THR A 55 -8.54 2.07 13.91
C THR A 55 -8.50 2.48 15.38
N LYS A 56 -9.10 3.63 15.73
CA LYS A 56 -8.99 4.30 17.04
C LYS A 56 -7.57 4.70 17.43
N LEU A 57 -6.64 4.69 16.47
CA LEU A 57 -5.26 5.16 16.65
C LEU A 57 -5.14 6.64 16.30
N SER A 58 -4.23 7.35 16.97
CA SER A 58 -3.85 8.69 16.53
C SER A 58 -3.14 8.63 15.17
N PRO A 59 -3.16 9.68 14.34
CA PRO A 59 -2.46 9.66 13.06
C PRO A 59 -0.95 9.34 13.19
N VAL A 60 -0.33 9.79 14.28
CA VAL A 60 1.08 9.52 14.59
C VAL A 60 1.30 8.03 14.89
N ASP A 61 0.37 7.41 15.62
CA ASP A 61 0.49 5.99 15.95
C ASP A 61 0.18 5.10 14.74
N ILE A 62 -0.70 5.55 13.83
CA ILE A 62 -0.92 4.87 12.55
C ILE A 62 0.38 4.79 11.75
N ILE A 63 1.05 5.91 11.47
CA ILE A 63 2.27 5.85 10.65
C ILE A 63 3.38 5.01 11.30
N LYS A 64 3.46 4.99 12.63
CA LYS A 64 4.38 4.09 13.34
C LYS A 64 3.98 2.64 13.13
N ALA A 65 2.69 2.31 13.28
CA ALA A 65 2.18 0.96 13.10
C ALA A 65 2.39 0.44 11.67
N LEU A 66 2.38 1.33 10.68
CA LEU A 66 2.72 1.06 9.26
C LEU A 66 4.24 1.00 8.96
N ASP A 67 5.08 0.94 10.01
CA ASP A 67 6.54 0.95 9.96
C ASP A 67 7.13 2.12 9.12
N PHE A 68 6.45 3.27 9.06
CA PHE A 68 6.95 4.41 8.29
C PHE A 68 8.20 4.99 8.94
N ARG A 69 9.30 5.04 8.17
CA ARG A 69 10.59 5.58 8.62
C ARG A 69 10.94 6.79 7.77
N SER A 70 11.02 7.96 8.40
CA SER A 70 11.31 9.23 7.72
C SER A 70 12.71 9.32 7.08
N LYS A 71 13.59 8.36 7.36
CA LYS A 71 14.92 8.23 6.75
C LYS A 71 14.93 7.25 5.57
N ASP A 72 13.86 6.51 5.34
CA ASP A 72 13.76 5.55 4.25
C ASP A 72 13.69 6.28 2.91
N THR A 73 14.56 5.90 1.98
CA THR A 73 14.67 6.49 0.64
C THR A 73 14.31 5.49 -0.45
N SER A 74 13.78 4.32 -0.06
CA SER A 74 13.27 3.34 -1.00
C SER A 74 12.14 3.95 -1.84
N LEU A 75 12.11 3.55 -3.11
CA LEU A 75 11.12 4.02 -4.06
C LEU A 75 9.73 3.53 -3.65
N GLY A 76 8.77 4.44 -3.60
CA GLY A 76 7.37 4.10 -3.41
C GLY A 76 6.94 4.02 -1.96
N ARG A 77 7.72 4.56 -1.03
CA ARG A 77 7.39 4.50 0.40
C ARG A 77 6.14 5.33 0.71
N ILE A 78 5.96 6.46 0.03
CA ILE A 78 4.75 7.29 0.18
C ILE A 78 3.55 6.53 -0.39
N ASP A 79 3.72 5.93 -1.56
CA ASP A 79 2.66 5.17 -2.22
C ASP A 79 2.20 3.97 -1.38
N ALA A 80 3.15 3.24 -0.77
CA ALA A 80 2.87 2.13 0.15
C ALA A 80 2.05 2.57 1.38
N VAL A 81 2.47 3.65 2.06
CA VAL A 81 1.71 4.18 3.22
C VAL A 81 0.29 4.57 2.81
N PHE A 82 0.12 5.19 1.64
CA PHE A 82 -1.21 5.56 1.17
C PHE A 82 -2.04 4.37 0.68
N ALA A 83 -1.42 3.30 0.19
CA ALA A 83 -2.11 2.06 -0.12
C ALA A 83 -2.66 1.42 1.15
N GLU A 84 -1.84 1.30 2.19
CA GLU A 84 -2.23 0.78 3.50
C GLU A 84 -3.36 1.59 4.15
N LEU A 85 -3.28 2.92 4.13
CA LEU A 85 -4.35 3.79 4.65
C LEU A 85 -5.66 3.62 3.87
N ARG A 86 -5.60 3.51 2.55
CA ARG A 86 -6.78 3.25 1.72
C ARG A 86 -7.37 1.86 1.99
N THR A 87 -6.52 0.88 2.25
CA THR A 87 -6.96 -0.47 2.64
C THR A 87 -7.75 -0.44 3.95
N ILE A 88 -7.32 0.31 4.98
CA ILE A 88 -8.09 0.44 6.23
C ILE A 88 -9.55 0.86 5.95
N ILE A 89 -9.73 1.87 5.10
CA ILE A 89 -11.06 2.38 4.72
C ILE A 89 -11.84 1.34 3.91
N PHE A 90 -11.18 0.70 2.95
CA PHE A 90 -11.77 -0.37 2.15
C PHE A 90 -12.28 -1.52 3.01
N LEU A 91 -11.47 -2.01 3.96
CA LEU A 91 -11.86 -3.08 4.88
C LEU A 91 -13.05 -2.67 5.75
N SER A 92 -13.08 -1.42 6.23
CA SER A 92 -14.22 -0.88 6.97
C SER A 92 -15.50 -0.87 6.13
N ASN A 93 -15.40 -0.51 4.84
CA ASN A 93 -16.54 -0.53 3.92
C ASN A 93 -17.04 -1.95 3.60
N LEU A 94 -16.20 -2.97 3.80
CA LEU A 94 -16.58 -4.39 3.76
C LEU A 94 -17.18 -4.88 5.09
N ASN A 95 -17.45 -3.99 6.04
CA ASN A 95 -17.91 -4.30 7.40
C ASN A 95 -16.91 -5.14 8.22
N LEU A 96 -15.62 -5.05 7.90
CA LEU A 96 -14.58 -5.54 8.80
C LEU A 96 -14.28 -4.47 9.87
N TYR A 97 -14.02 -4.92 11.08
CA TYR A 97 -13.78 -4.09 12.25
C TYR A 97 -12.57 -4.61 13.04
N ASN A 98 -12.18 -3.91 14.12
CA ASN A 98 -10.95 -4.20 14.86
C ASN A 98 -9.72 -4.30 13.94
N ILE A 99 -9.61 -3.39 12.98
CA ILE A 99 -8.51 -3.35 12.02
C ILE A 99 -7.25 -2.90 12.75
N ILE A 100 -6.28 -3.79 12.88
CA ILE A 100 -5.03 -3.56 13.60
C ILE A 100 -3.88 -3.70 12.60
N PRO A 101 -3.10 -2.63 12.38
CA PRO A 101 -1.85 -2.75 11.62
C PRO A 101 -0.83 -3.57 12.40
N LEU A 102 -0.09 -4.40 11.69
CA LEU A 102 0.94 -5.26 12.24
C LEU A 102 2.32 -4.71 11.88
N GLN A 103 3.21 -4.69 12.86
CA GLN A 103 4.62 -4.42 12.62
C GLN A 103 5.38 -5.74 12.45
N ALA A 104 6.27 -5.77 11.46
CA ALA A 104 7.23 -6.84 11.34
C ALA A 104 8.18 -6.85 12.55
N GLU A 105 8.35 -8.02 13.18
CA GLU A 105 9.42 -8.22 14.13
C GLU A 105 10.77 -8.28 13.40
N LYS A 106 11.86 -8.09 14.14
CA LYS A 106 13.21 -8.12 13.55
C LYS A 106 13.43 -9.48 12.87
N ASP A 107 13.82 -9.42 11.60
CA ASP A 107 14.11 -10.58 10.74
C ASP A 107 12.89 -11.48 10.42
N GLU A 108 11.66 -11.05 10.73
CA GLU A 108 10.41 -11.76 10.40
C GLU A 108 9.57 -10.95 9.40
N LYS A 109 9.05 -11.60 8.34
CA LYS A 109 8.01 -10.98 7.50
C LYS A 109 6.65 -11.17 8.13
N SER A 110 5.88 -10.11 8.26
CA SER A 110 4.49 -10.14 8.74
C SER A 110 3.57 -9.57 7.67
N ALA A 111 2.34 -10.06 7.60
CA ALA A 111 1.30 -9.33 6.87
C ALA A 111 1.02 -7.96 7.50
N ASP A 112 0.38 -7.07 6.75
CA ASP A 112 0.21 -5.67 7.13
C ASP A 112 -0.90 -5.43 8.14
N PHE A 113 -1.98 -6.22 8.11
CA PHE A 113 -3.10 -6.05 9.04
C PHE A 113 -3.71 -7.37 9.51
N ILE A 114 -4.41 -7.28 10.63
CA ILE A 114 -5.51 -8.18 10.98
C ILE A 114 -6.82 -7.41 11.10
N ALA A 115 -7.93 -8.08 10.84
CA ALA A 115 -9.27 -7.54 11.04
C ALA A 115 -10.25 -8.66 11.42
N THR A 116 -11.41 -8.28 11.96
CA THR A 116 -12.50 -9.19 12.31
C THR A 116 -13.71 -8.91 11.42
N GLY A 117 -14.45 -9.94 11.04
CA GLY A 117 -15.72 -9.81 10.34
C GLY A 117 -16.62 -11.02 10.60
N SER A 118 -17.86 -10.78 11.02
CA SER A 118 -18.77 -11.85 11.45
C SER A 118 -18.12 -12.76 12.51
N SER A 119 -17.89 -14.04 12.18
CA SER A 119 -17.24 -15.04 13.03
C SER A 119 -15.78 -15.30 12.64
N ASP A 120 -15.27 -14.58 11.66
CA ASP A 120 -13.97 -14.81 11.05
C ASP A 120 -12.95 -13.75 11.48
N GLN A 121 -11.69 -14.18 11.55
CA GLN A 121 -10.54 -13.30 11.72
C GLN A 121 -9.65 -13.40 10.47
N TYR A 122 -9.35 -12.24 9.92
CA TYR A 122 -8.67 -12.07 8.65
C TYR A 122 -7.26 -11.60 8.91
N VAL A 123 -6.30 -12.19 8.22
CA VAL A 123 -5.00 -11.57 7.97
C VAL A 123 -5.04 -10.92 6.58
N ILE A 124 -4.47 -9.73 6.46
CA ILE A 124 -4.52 -8.94 5.23
C ILE A 124 -3.11 -8.50 4.85
N GLU A 125 -2.72 -8.81 3.61
CA GLU A 125 -1.53 -8.28 2.96
C GLU A 125 -1.96 -7.21 1.95
N VAL A 126 -1.28 -6.08 1.95
CA VAL A 126 -1.41 -5.00 0.98
C VAL A 126 -0.20 -5.02 0.08
N PHE A 127 -0.42 -4.90 -1.22
CA PHE A 127 0.64 -4.56 -2.13
C PHE A 127 0.18 -3.44 -3.04
N CYS A 128 1.04 -2.43 -3.18
CA CYS A 128 0.80 -1.35 -4.11
C CYS A 128 1.43 -1.72 -5.45
N ARG A 129 0.64 -1.75 -6.51
CA ARG A 129 1.19 -1.83 -7.87
C ARG A 129 1.69 -0.44 -8.25
N ILE A 130 2.86 -0.11 -7.76
CA ILE A 130 3.58 1.06 -8.22
C ILE A 130 4.00 0.74 -9.66
N SER A 131 3.50 1.52 -10.62
CA SER A 131 3.82 1.43 -12.04
C SER A 131 5.31 1.77 -12.26
N GLN A 132 6.22 0.93 -11.77
CA GLN A 132 7.66 1.08 -11.92
C GLN A 132 8.17 0.48 -13.23
N PHE A 133 7.33 -0.29 -13.93
CA PHE A 133 7.64 -0.60 -15.31
C PHE A 133 7.20 0.60 -16.15
N PRO A 134 8.11 1.25 -16.92
CA PRO A 134 7.62 1.94 -18.11
C PRO A 134 6.72 0.92 -18.86
N PRO A 135 5.58 1.34 -19.42
CA PRO A 135 4.79 0.43 -20.24
C PRO A 135 5.76 -0.26 -21.20
N GLN A 136 5.85 -1.59 -21.12
CA GLN A 136 6.71 -2.34 -22.02
C GLN A 136 6.36 -1.89 -23.43
N THR A 137 7.37 -1.49 -24.18
CA THR A 137 7.15 -1.19 -25.60
C THR A 137 6.60 -2.44 -26.26
N VAL A 138 5.80 -2.27 -27.32
CA VAL A 138 5.22 -3.41 -28.05
C VAL A 138 6.31 -4.39 -28.49
N GLU A 139 7.52 -3.89 -28.75
CA GLU A 139 8.73 -4.65 -29.07
C GLU A 139 9.27 -5.50 -27.91
N GLU A 140 9.28 -4.99 -26.68
CA GLU A 140 9.72 -5.74 -25.48
C GLU A 140 8.73 -6.86 -25.15
N LEU A 141 7.43 -6.57 -25.22
CA LEU A 141 6.36 -7.55 -25.10
C LEU A 141 6.52 -8.68 -26.13
N LYS A 142 6.79 -8.35 -27.39
CA LYS A 142 7.01 -9.34 -28.46
C LYS A 142 8.22 -10.24 -28.17
N LYS A 143 9.32 -9.69 -27.65
CA LYS A 143 10.54 -10.46 -27.37
C LYS A 143 10.36 -11.46 -26.22
N ASP A 144 9.61 -11.08 -25.18
CA ASP A 144 9.25 -11.96 -24.06
C ASP A 144 8.22 -13.03 -24.47
N LEU A 145 7.35 -12.72 -25.44
CA LEU A 145 6.39 -13.65 -26.05
C LEU A 145 7.05 -14.62 -27.03
N GLU A 146 8.10 -14.22 -27.73
CA GLU A 146 8.85 -15.09 -28.66
C GLU A 146 9.70 -16.13 -27.92
N THR A 147 10.16 -15.82 -26.71
CA THR A 147 10.97 -16.73 -25.87
C THR A 147 10.14 -17.76 -25.10
N ASN A 148 8.87 -17.46 -24.81
CA ASN A 148 7.94 -18.39 -24.18
C ASN A 148 6.84 -18.80 -25.17
N LYS A 149 6.96 -20.00 -25.76
CA LYS A 149 5.93 -20.61 -26.65
C LYS A 149 4.60 -20.85 -25.93
N ILE A 150 3.87 -19.79 -25.63
CA ILE A 150 2.46 -19.86 -25.25
C ILE A 150 1.73 -18.83 -26.11
N LEU A 151 1.03 -19.33 -27.12
CA LEU A 151 0.08 -18.56 -27.91
C LEU A 151 -1.05 -18.12 -26.98
N ILE A 152 -0.97 -16.90 -26.46
CA ILE A 152 -2.09 -16.22 -25.82
C ILE A 152 -2.40 -14.98 -26.67
N LYS A 153 -3.68 -14.77 -26.96
CA LYS A 153 -4.24 -13.54 -27.56
C LYS A 153 -3.62 -12.29 -26.90
N PRO A 154 -3.61 -11.12 -27.57
CA PRO A 154 -3.00 -9.91 -26.99
C PRO A 154 -3.51 -9.71 -25.56
N LEU A 155 -2.59 -9.75 -24.59
CA LEU A 155 -2.88 -9.57 -23.17
C LEU A 155 -3.51 -8.19 -23.00
N THR A 156 -4.69 -8.14 -22.40
CA THR A 156 -5.31 -6.89 -21.99
C THR A 156 -4.61 -6.36 -20.75
N TYR A 157 -4.76 -5.06 -20.45
CA TYR A 157 -4.28 -4.47 -19.20
C TYR A 157 -4.80 -5.23 -17.95
N GLU A 158 -6.02 -5.79 -18.04
CA GLU A 158 -6.61 -6.60 -16.98
C GLU A 158 -5.91 -7.96 -16.82
N ASP A 159 -5.51 -8.59 -17.92
CA ASP A 159 -4.74 -9.84 -17.89
C ASP A 159 -3.37 -9.65 -17.24
N ASP A 160 -2.71 -8.51 -17.52
CA ASP A 160 -1.45 -8.15 -16.88
C ASP A 160 -1.62 -7.89 -15.37
N LEU A 161 -2.67 -7.15 -14.98
CA LEU A 161 -3.01 -6.95 -13.56
C LEU A 161 -3.25 -8.27 -12.83
N PHE A 162 -4.00 -9.16 -13.45
CA PHE A 162 -4.31 -10.47 -12.87
C PHE A 162 -3.05 -11.32 -12.73
N ARG A 163 -2.17 -11.32 -13.74
CA ARG A 163 -0.90 -12.04 -13.68
C ARG A 163 0.02 -11.49 -12.59
N ASP A 164 0.13 -10.17 -12.46
CA ASP A 164 0.90 -9.52 -11.40
C ASP A 164 0.37 -9.91 -10.02
N TYR A 165 -0.95 -9.86 -9.83
CA TYR A 165 -1.61 -10.30 -8.60
C TYR A 165 -1.28 -11.75 -8.27
N ILE A 166 -1.38 -12.68 -9.24
CA ILE A 166 -1.08 -14.10 -9.02
C ILE A 166 0.39 -14.31 -8.65
N ASN A 167 1.31 -13.59 -9.32
CA ASN A 167 2.75 -13.71 -9.03
C ASN A 167 3.07 -13.21 -7.63
N ILE A 168 2.54 -12.06 -7.22
CA ILE A 168 2.74 -11.52 -5.87
C ILE A 168 2.06 -12.41 -4.82
N SER A 169 0.87 -12.94 -5.11
CA SER A 169 0.19 -13.92 -4.24
C SER A 169 1.10 -15.08 -3.88
N LYS A 170 1.80 -15.64 -4.88
CA LYS A 170 2.70 -16.79 -4.68
C LYS A 170 3.88 -16.43 -3.79
N THR A 171 4.49 -15.25 -3.97
CA THR A 171 5.65 -14.83 -3.18
C THR A 171 5.29 -14.45 -1.75
N LYS A 172 4.07 -13.91 -1.54
CA LYS A 172 3.55 -13.50 -0.23
C LYS A 172 2.82 -14.61 0.53
N LYS A 173 2.53 -15.73 -0.12
CA LYS A 173 1.78 -16.86 0.48
C LYS A 173 2.37 -17.32 1.81
N THR A 174 3.67 -17.58 1.88
CA THR A 174 4.31 -18.07 3.11
C THR A 174 4.21 -17.05 4.25
N GLN A 175 4.39 -15.76 3.95
CA GLN A 175 4.23 -14.67 4.91
C GLN A 175 2.80 -14.65 5.46
N LEU A 176 1.79 -14.62 4.57
CA LEU A 176 0.36 -14.67 4.95
C LEU A 176 0.00 -15.90 5.77
N ASP A 177 0.49 -17.08 5.37
CA ASP A 177 0.21 -18.34 6.06
C ASP A 177 0.82 -18.36 7.47
N ASN A 178 2.05 -17.85 7.63
CA ASN A 178 2.72 -17.74 8.92
C ASN A 178 2.04 -16.72 9.83
N THR A 179 1.70 -15.53 9.31
CA THR A 179 0.99 -14.51 10.09
C THR A 179 -0.40 -15.00 10.50
N ALA A 180 -1.15 -15.66 9.60
CA ALA A 180 -2.44 -16.25 9.96
C ALA A 180 -2.32 -17.24 11.12
N LYS A 181 -1.30 -18.11 11.08
CA LYS A 181 -1.04 -19.08 12.15
C LYS A 181 -0.67 -18.39 13.46
N LYS A 182 0.20 -17.37 13.42
CA LYS A 182 0.65 -16.60 14.59
C LYS A 182 -0.51 -15.93 15.33
N TYR A 183 -1.48 -15.38 14.58
CA TYR A 183 -2.60 -14.61 15.13
C TYR A 183 -3.94 -15.37 15.17
N GLY A 184 -3.94 -16.68 14.87
CA GLY A 184 -5.16 -17.50 14.89
C GLY A 184 -6.21 -17.13 13.82
N CYS A 185 -5.79 -16.45 12.75
CA CYS A 185 -6.70 -16.01 11.68
C CYS A 185 -7.08 -17.18 10.77
N ASN A 186 -8.38 -17.34 10.51
CA ASN A 186 -8.93 -18.41 9.68
C ASN A 186 -9.21 -17.98 8.23
N LYS A 187 -9.10 -16.68 7.92
CA LYS A 187 -9.23 -16.12 6.57
C LYS A 187 -8.02 -15.28 6.20
N LYS A 188 -7.75 -15.19 4.90
CA LYS A 188 -6.60 -14.49 4.31
C LYS A 188 -7.09 -13.63 3.16
N ILE A 189 -6.72 -12.35 3.14
CA ILE A 189 -7.04 -11.42 2.06
C ILE A 189 -5.72 -10.84 1.55
N MET A 190 -5.64 -10.68 0.23
CA MET A 190 -4.58 -9.86 -0.36
C MET A 190 -5.25 -8.72 -1.14
N VAL A 191 -4.81 -7.50 -0.88
CA VAL A 191 -5.36 -6.27 -1.44
C VAL A 191 -4.34 -5.66 -2.38
N MET A 192 -4.72 -5.53 -3.65
CA MET A 192 -3.97 -4.76 -4.63
C MET A 192 -4.49 -3.32 -4.63
N VAL A 193 -3.58 -2.35 -4.53
CA VAL A 193 -3.89 -0.91 -4.61
C VAL A 193 -3.11 -0.25 -5.73
#